data_AF-A0A151QUP4-F1
#
_entry.id   AF-A0A151QUP4-F1
#
_cell.length_a   1.000
_cell.length_b   1.000
_cell.length_c   1.000
_cell.angle_alpha   90.00
_cell.angle_beta   90.00
_cell.angle_gamma   90.00
#
_symmetry.space_group_name_H-M   'P 1'
#
loop_
_entity.id
_entity.type
_entity.pdbx_description
1 polymer ?
#
loop_
_entity_poly.entity_id
_entity_poly.type
_entity_poly.pdbx_seq_one_letter_code
_entity_poly.pdbx_strand_id
1 'polypeptide(L)'
;MLDDGGYDNHFGSEKWKLTKGNLVVARGEKSSKLYWTKALVAKDSVNSMDMEAYLWHRRLSHISEKGLNCLAKKDVLQGLKSEKLEKCSHCMAGKQTRVFFKKHPPLKKSELLQLVHSDVCGPLKLKSFNGALYFVTFIDDCSRKLWVYAL
;
A
#
# COMPACT_ATOMS: atom_id res chain seq x y z
N MET A 1 24.24 -2.27 -3.58
CA MET A 1 23.78 -3.33 -2.64
C MET A 1 24.95 -3.76 -1.77
N LEU A 2 24.75 -4.53 -0.69
CA LEU A 2 25.86 -5.03 0.15
C LEU A 2 26.80 -5.93 -0.67
N ASP A 3 26.26 -6.68 -1.61
CA ASP A 3 27.02 -7.59 -2.48
C ASP A 3 28.05 -6.80 -3.34
N ASP A 4 27.65 -5.67 -3.94
CA ASP A 4 28.56 -4.78 -4.68
C ASP A 4 29.66 -4.16 -3.79
N GLY A 5 29.45 -4.15 -2.47
CA GLY A 5 30.39 -3.65 -1.48
C GLY A 5 31.40 -4.70 -0.98
N GLY A 6 31.37 -5.91 -1.54
CA GLY A 6 32.23 -7.04 -1.18
C GLY A 6 31.86 -7.70 0.15
N TYR A 7 30.60 -7.58 0.57
CA TYR A 7 30.10 -8.27 1.74
C TYR A 7 29.58 -9.66 1.37
N ASP A 8 29.89 -10.65 2.20
CA ASP A 8 29.42 -12.03 2.08
C ASP A 8 28.44 -12.36 3.22
N ASN A 9 27.38 -13.08 2.89
CA ASN A 9 26.26 -13.34 3.80
C ASN A 9 26.05 -14.85 3.97
N HIS A 10 26.31 -15.36 5.17
CA HIS A 10 26.26 -16.79 5.47
C HIS A 10 25.15 -17.11 6.48
N PHE A 11 24.26 -18.03 6.11
CA PHE A 11 23.24 -18.61 6.98
C PHE A 11 23.49 -20.10 7.13
N GLY A 12 23.58 -20.58 8.37
CA GLY A 12 23.82 -21.99 8.64
C GLY A 12 23.98 -22.28 10.11
N SER A 13 23.68 -23.51 10.53
CA SER A 13 23.83 -23.95 11.92
C SER A 13 23.13 -23.01 12.92
N GLU A 14 21.90 -22.60 12.61
CA GLU A 14 21.09 -21.65 13.40
C GLU A 14 21.74 -20.28 13.63
N LYS A 15 22.74 -19.94 12.82
CA LYS A 15 23.48 -18.68 12.90
C LYS A 15 23.43 -17.94 11.56
N TRP A 16 23.56 -16.63 11.66
CA TRP A 16 23.77 -15.72 10.55
C TRP A 16 25.09 -14.98 10.77
N LYS A 17 25.87 -14.79 9.70
CA LYS A 17 27.10 -13.99 9.71
C LYS A 17 27.13 -13.10 8.47
N LEU A 18 27.55 -11.86 8.68
CA LEU A 18 27.90 -10.93 7.60
C LEU A 18 29.41 -10.69 7.68
N THR A 19 30.11 -10.95 6.59
CA THR A 19 31.57 -10.85 6.49
C THR A 19 31.99 -9.88 5.39
N LYS A 20 33.16 -9.27 5.53
CA LYS A 20 33.85 -8.53 4.44
C LYS A 20 35.30 -9.00 4.42
N GLY A 21 35.63 -9.87 3.47
CA GLY A 21 36.85 -10.68 3.55
C GLY A 21 36.86 -11.50 4.85
N ASN A 22 37.95 -11.40 5.62
CA ASN A 22 38.10 -12.16 6.88
C ASN A 22 37.44 -11.48 8.09
N LEU A 23 36.91 -10.25 7.94
CA LEU A 23 36.28 -9.51 9.03
C LEU A 23 34.81 -9.91 9.18
N VAL A 24 34.40 -10.34 10.39
CA VAL A 24 32.97 -10.53 10.70
C VAL A 24 32.37 -9.22 11.19
N VAL A 25 31.48 -8.64 10.38
CA VAL A 25 30.87 -7.32 10.59
C VAL A 25 29.62 -7.42 11.46
N ALA A 26 28.85 -8.50 11.31
CA ALA A 26 27.70 -8.79 12.16
C ALA A 26 27.50 -10.29 12.33
N ARG A 27 26.88 -10.67 13.45
CA ARG A 27 26.44 -12.05 13.72
C ARG A 27 25.04 -12.01 14.29
N GLY A 28 24.22 -13.00 13.96
CA GLY A 28 22.92 -13.19 14.57
C GLY A 28 22.62 -14.65 14.83
N GLU A 29 21.61 -14.86 15.66
CA GLU A 29 21.11 -16.18 16.03
C GLU A 29 19.68 -16.34 15.54
N LYS A 30 19.34 -17.56 15.13
CA LYS A 30 17.98 -17.89 14.72
C LYS A 30 17.12 -18.06 15.96
N SER A 31 16.01 -17.33 16.00
CA SER A 31 14.91 -17.57 16.94
C SER A 31 13.65 -17.81 16.12
N SER A 32 13.12 -19.03 16.19
CA SER A 32 11.98 -19.47 15.36
C SER A 32 12.24 -19.31 13.86
N LYS A 33 11.58 -18.35 13.20
CA LYS A 33 11.70 -18.07 11.76
C LYS A 33 12.52 -16.83 11.43
N LEU A 34 13.10 -16.17 12.44
CA LEU A 34 13.82 -14.91 12.29
C LEU A 34 15.25 -15.05 12.80
N TYR A 35 16.19 -14.35 12.15
CA TYR A 35 17.53 -14.15 12.69
C TYR A 35 17.57 -12.78 13.36
N TRP A 36 18.09 -12.73 14.58
CA TRP A 36 18.20 -11.48 15.33
C TRP A 36 19.66 -11.27 15.77
N THR A 37 20.04 -10.01 15.91
CA THR A 37 21.39 -9.60 16.34
C THR A 37 21.28 -8.53 17.40
N LYS A 38 22.25 -8.49 18.31
CA LYS A 38 22.45 -7.36 19.23
C LYS A 38 23.49 -6.43 18.62
N ALA A 39 23.02 -5.30 18.10
CA ALA A 39 23.91 -4.22 17.68
C ALA A 39 24.24 -3.33 18.88
N LEU A 40 25.53 -3.13 19.15
CA LEU A 40 25.96 -2.03 20.02
C LEU A 40 25.89 -0.76 19.18
N VAL A 41 24.92 0.09 19.49
CA VAL A 41 24.81 1.41 18.87
C VAL A 41 25.81 2.32 19.57
N ALA A 42 26.78 2.86 18.83
CA ALA A 42 27.65 3.90 19.36
C ALA A 42 26.77 5.10 19.75
N LYS A 43 26.82 5.50 21.03
CA LYS A 43 26.00 6.61 21.55
C LYS A 43 26.34 7.96 20.90
N ASP A 44 27.57 8.12 20.42
CA ASP A 44 28.12 9.42 20.02
C ASP A 44 28.46 9.52 18.52
N SER A 45 28.24 8.45 17.76
CA SER A 45 28.44 8.44 16.31
C SER A 45 27.26 7.76 15.63
N VAL A 46 26.11 8.42 15.69
CA VAL A 46 25.15 8.27 14.59
C VAL A 46 25.85 8.86 13.38
N ASN A 47 25.92 8.13 12.26
CA ASN A 47 26.21 8.74 10.97
C ASN A 47 25.08 9.73 10.68
N SER A 48 25.15 10.91 11.30
CA SER A 48 24.31 12.06 11.00
C SER A 48 24.89 12.66 9.72
N MET A 49 24.71 11.95 8.60
CA MET A 49 24.38 12.68 7.38
C MET A 49 23.18 13.52 7.75
N ASP A 50 23.21 14.81 7.43
CA ASP A 50 22.04 15.69 7.52
C ASP A 50 20.86 14.90 6.96
N MET A 51 19.99 14.42 7.86
CA MET A 51 18.98 13.41 7.50
C MET A 51 17.84 14.17 6.86
N GLU A 52 17.99 14.45 5.57
CA GLU A 52 16.99 15.15 4.76
C GLU A 52 15.62 14.53 5.01
N ALA A 53 14.58 15.37 5.11
CA ALA A 53 13.20 14.94 5.33
C ALA A 53 12.76 13.83 4.36
N TYR A 54 13.35 13.78 3.17
CA TYR A 54 13.18 12.73 2.15
C TYR A 54 13.61 11.32 2.60
N LEU A 55 14.66 11.20 3.41
CA LEU A 55 15.10 9.89 3.90
C LEU A 55 14.16 9.36 4.99
N TRP A 56 13.71 10.25 5.89
CA TRP A 56 12.68 9.92 6.88
C TRP A 56 11.35 9.54 6.24
N HIS A 57 10.96 10.25 5.17
CA HIS A 57 9.81 9.89 4.34
C HIS A 57 9.86 8.42 3.89
N ARG A 58 10.99 7.95 3.35
CA ARG A 58 11.15 6.56 2.90
C ARG A 58 11.17 5.56 4.06
N ARG A 59 11.90 5.85 5.14
CA ARG A 59 12.02 4.95 6.32
C ARG A 59 10.70 4.76 7.06
N LEU A 60 9.84 5.78 7.08
CA LEU A 60 8.54 5.76 7.75
C LEU A 60 7.41 5.37 6.80
N SER A 61 7.69 4.45 5.86
CA SER A 61 6.69 3.90 4.92
C SER A 61 5.96 4.98 4.12
N HIS A 62 6.70 5.94 3.57
CA HIS A 62 6.15 7.00 2.72
C HIS A 62 5.12 7.90 3.42
N ILE A 63 5.38 8.20 4.70
CA ILE A 63 4.59 9.14 5.51
C ILE A 63 4.42 10.49 4.78
N SER A 64 3.26 11.13 4.95
CA SER A 64 2.98 12.43 4.31
C SER A 64 3.92 13.52 4.84
N GLU A 65 4.12 14.58 4.04
CA GLU A 65 4.82 15.79 4.48
C GLU A 65 4.21 16.36 5.77
N LYS A 66 2.87 16.38 5.86
CA LYS A 66 2.17 16.78 7.09
C LYS A 66 2.55 15.90 8.29
N GLY A 67 2.67 14.58 8.09
CA GLY A 67 3.11 13.65 9.13
C GLY A 67 4.54 13.90 9.57
N LEU A 68 5.46 14.12 8.62
CA LEU A 68 6.85 14.53 8.89
C LEU A 68 6.90 15.84 9.68
N ASN A 69 6.14 16.86 9.27
CA ASN A 69 6.09 18.15 9.96
C ASN A 69 5.54 18.02 11.39
N CYS A 70 4.58 17.13 11.62
CA CYS A 70 4.10 16.82 12.96
C CYS A 70 5.19 16.16 13.82
N LEU A 71 6.02 15.28 13.26
CA LEU A 71 7.13 14.64 13.97
C LEU A 71 8.25 15.63 14.29
N ALA A 72 8.59 16.50 13.32
CA ALA A 72 9.57 17.57 13.50
C ALA A 72 9.18 18.53 14.63
N LYS A 73 7.91 18.97 14.65
CA LYS A 73 7.38 19.87 15.70
C LYS A 73 7.39 19.27 17.10
N LYS A 74 7.31 17.94 17.20
CA LYS A 74 7.31 17.22 18.48
C LYS A 74 8.72 16.78 18.90
N ASP A 75 9.74 17.10 18.09
CA ASP A 75 11.13 16.72 18.30
C ASP A 75 11.33 15.22 18.59
N VAL A 76 10.53 14.36 17.93
CA VAL A 76 10.56 12.90 18.13
C VAL A 76 11.74 12.26 17.40
N LEU A 77 12.25 12.93 16.37
CA LEU A 77 13.34 12.45 15.51
C LEU A 77 14.44 13.50 15.46
N GLN A 78 15.59 13.20 16.06
CA GLN A 78 16.73 14.11 16.08
C GLN A 78 17.17 14.50 14.66
N GLY A 79 17.38 15.80 14.46
CA GLY A 79 17.84 16.36 13.19
C GLY A 79 16.75 16.51 12.12
N LEU A 80 15.51 16.08 12.37
CA LEU A 80 14.42 16.30 11.42
C LEU A 80 13.94 17.75 11.48
N LYS A 81 14.26 18.52 10.43
CA LYS A 81 13.71 19.86 10.22
C LYS A 81 12.38 19.78 9.47
N SER A 82 11.50 20.72 9.75
CA SER A 82 10.27 20.90 8.98
C SER A 82 10.64 21.45 7.61
N GLU A 83 10.69 20.56 6.62
CA GLU A 83 11.07 20.91 5.25
C GLU A 83 10.00 20.42 4.26
N LYS A 84 9.94 21.11 3.12
CA LYS A 84 9.05 20.70 2.03
C LYS A 84 9.58 19.40 1.44
N LEU A 85 8.70 18.42 1.35
CA LEU A 85 9.07 17.12 0.81
C LEU A 85 9.05 17.18 -0.72
N GLU A 86 10.14 16.75 -1.36
CA GLU A 86 10.17 16.59 -2.81
C GLU A 86 9.15 15.54 -3.30
N LYS A 87 8.75 15.65 -4.56
CA LYS A 87 7.80 14.71 -5.17
C LYS A 87 8.39 13.30 -5.20
N CYS A 88 7.81 12.39 -4.42
CA CYS A 88 8.17 10.98 -4.43
C CYS A 88 7.37 10.22 -5.50
N SER A 89 8.04 9.60 -6.48
CA SER A 89 7.43 8.79 -7.54
C SER A 89 6.56 7.65 -7.00
N HIS A 90 7.04 6.92 -6.00
CA HIS A 90 6.30 5.84 -5.35
C HIS A 90 5.02 6.34 -4.67
N CYS A 91 5.07 7.50 -4.02
CA CYS A 91 3.87 8.13 -3.45
C CYS A 91 2.88 8.54 -4.53
N MET A 92 3.35 9.16 -5.61
CA MET A 92 2.48 9.61 -6.69
C MET A 92 1.75 8.43 -7.31
N ALA A 93 2.45 7.32 -7.60
CA ALA A 93 1.85 6.10 -8.10
C ALA A 93 0.89 5.46 -7.08
N GLY A 94 1.31 5.33 -5.82
CA GLY A 94 0.52 4.65 -4.78
C GLY A 94 -0.69 5.45 -4.28
N LYS A 95 -0.66 6.78 -4.38
CA LYS A 95 -1.74 7.69 -3.97
C LYS A 95 -2.52 8.25 -5.15
N GLN A 96 -2.26 7.77 -6.37
CA GLN A 96 -2.99 8.20 -7.55
C GLN A 96 -4.47 7.84 -7.39
N THR A 97 -5.32 8.85 -7.38
CA THR A 97 -6.76 8.67 -7.42
C THR A 97 -7.24 8.60 -8.86
N ARG A 98 -8.30 7.81 -9.12
CA ARG A 98 -8.99 7.89 -10.40
C ARG A 98 -9.61 9.28 -10.54
N VAL A 99 -9.54 9.86 -11.73
CA VAL A 99 -10.22 11.11 -12.04
C VAL A 99 -11.71 10.94 -11.74
N PHE A 100 -12.32 11.95 -11.13
CA PHE A 100 -13.77 11.93 -10.88
C PHE A 100 -14.51 11.75 -12.20
N PHE A 101 -15.48 10.84 -12.23
CA PHE A 101 -16.43 10.79 -13.33
C PHE A 101 -17.17 12.12 -13.41
N LYS A 102 -17.32 12.69 -14.62
CA LYS A 102 -18.17 13.86 -14.82
C LYS A 102 -19.55 13.52 -14.29
N LYS A 103 -19.99 14.24 -13.26
CA LYS A 103 -21.37 14.17 -12.80
C LYS A 103 -22.23 14.78 -13.89
N HIS A 104 -22.74 13.96 -14.79
CA HIS A 104 -23.91 14.37 -15.54
C HIS A 104 -25.06 14.49 -14.54
N PRO A 105 -25.88 15.56 -14.59
CA PRO A 105 -27.16 15.52 -13.90
C PRO A 105 -27.87 14.23 -14.34
N PRO A 106 -28.49 13.46 -13.44
CA PRO A 106 -29.24 12.28 -13.84
C PRO A 106 -30.40 12.75 -14.72
N LEU A 107 -30.16 12.79 -16.04
CA LEU A 107 -31.20 13.08 -17.01
C LEU A 107 -31.93 11.78 -17.26
N LYS A 108 -32.95 11.58 -16.43
CA LYS A 108 -33.91 10.51 -16.60
C LYS A 108 -34.57 10.64 -17.97
N LYS A 109 -34.70 9.52 -18.69
CA LYS A 109 -35.47 9.47 -19.93
C LYS A 109 -36.94 9.80 -19.68
N SER A 110 -37.54 10.56 -20.60
CA SER A 110 -38.91 11.06 -20.49
C SER A 110 -39.95 10.04 -20.98
N GLU A 111 -39.53 9.10 -21.82
CA GLU A 111 -40.41 8.10 -22.43
C GLU A 111 -40.15 6.71 -21.83
N LEU A 112 -41.23 5.95 -21.64
CA LEU A 112 -41.17 4.57 -21.18
C LEU A 112 -40.34 3.71 -22.13
N LEU A 113 -39.46 2.88 -21.59
CA LEU A 113 -38.61 1.94 -22.33
C LEU A 113 -37.60 2.61 -23.29
N GLN A 114 -37.41 3.93 -23.22
CA GLN A 114 -36.40 4.64 -24.00
C GLN A 114 -34.96 4.26 -23.60
N LEU A 115 -34.75 3.90 -22.34
CA LEU A 115 -33.50 3.35 -21.81
C LEU A 115 -33.82 2.29 -20.75
N VAL A 116 -33.28 1.09 -20.93
CA VAL A 116 -33.36 0.01 -19.95
C VAL A 116 -31.95 -0.35 -19.52
N HIS A 117 -31.70 -0.29 -18.22
CA HIS A 117 -30.46 -0.76 -17.61
C HIS A 117 -30.62 -2.24 -17.31
N SER A 118 -29.67 -3.07 -17.76
CA SER A 118 -29.65 -4.49 -17.44
C SER A 118 -28.36 -4.90 -16.75
N ASP A 119 -28.47 -5.79 -15.77
CA ASP A 119 -27.31 -6.36 -15.09
C ASP A 119 -27.57 -7.83 -14.76
N VAL A 120 -26.51 -8.63 -14.76
CA VAL A 120 -26.54 -10.07 -14.45
C VAL A 120 -25.85 -10.29 -13.12
N CYS A 121 -26.58 -10.86 -12.17
CA CYS A 121 -26.02 -11.29 -10.89
C CYS A 121 -25.82 -12.79 -10.90
N GLY A 122 -24.58 -13.25 -10.68
CA GLY A 122 -24.26 -14.65 -10.43
C GLY A 122 -22.86 -15.07 -10.88
N PRO A 123 -22.46 -16.33 -10.65
CA PRO A 123 -23.26 -17.38 -10.00
C PRO A 123 -23.42 -17.12 -8.50
N LEU A 124 -24.63 -17.30 -7.99
CA LEU A 124 -24.93 -17.25 -6.56
C LEU A 124 -24.46 -18.54 -5.87
N LYS A 125 -24.13 -18.45 -4.57
CA LYS A 125 -23.67 -19.62 -3.80
C LYS A 125 -24.77 -20.67 -3.61
N LEU A 126 -26.02 -20.24 -3.58
CA LEU A 126 -27.20 -21.06 -3.36
C LEU A 126 -28.09 -21.00 -4.58
N LYS A 127 -28.64 -22.15 -4.96
CA LYS A 127 -29.66 -22.24 -6.00
C LYS A 127 -30.97 -21.62 -5.51
N SER A 128 -31.69 -20.99 -6.41
CA SER A 128 -33.10 -20.62 -6.18
C SER A 128 -33.96 -21.88 -6.01
N PHE A 129 -35.22 -21.69 -5.64
CA PHE A 129 -36.19 -22.79 -5.55
C PHE A 129 -36.31 -23.60 -6.86
N ASN A 130 -36.17 -22.94 -8.01
CA ASN A 130 -36.20 -23.58 -9.33
C ASN A 130 -34.81 -23.99 -9.85
N GLY A 131 -33.76 -23.95 -9.03
CA GLY A 131 -32.42 -24.38 -9.42
C GLY A 131 -31.54 -23.31 -10.08
N ALA A 132 -32.09 -22.12 -10.34
CA ALA A 132 -31.36 -20.99 -10.96
C ALA A 132 -30.19 -20.54 -10.08
N LEU A 133 -29.07 -20.18 -10.71
CA LEU A 133 -27.86 -19.67 -10.05
C LEU A 133 -27.56 -18.23 -10.44
N TYR A 134 -28.25 -17.71 -11.46
CA TYR A 134 -28.11 -16.36 -11.91
C TYR A 134 -29.47 -15.68 -11.93
N PHE A 135 -29.49 -14.36 -11.97
CA PHE A 135 -30.66 -13.63 -12.40
C PHE A 135 -30.25 -12.40 -13.19
N VAL A 136 -31.10 -11.99 -14.12
CA VAL A 136 -30.95 -10.76 -14.90
C VAL A 136 -31.97 -9.76 -14.39
N THR A 137 -31.52 -8.53 -14.18
CA THR A 137 -32.40 -7.40 -13.89
C THR A 137 -32.58 -6.55 -15.15
N PHE A 138 -33.77 -6.00 -15.31
CA PHE A 138 -34.08 -4.96 -16.29
C PHE A 138 -34.75 -3.82 -15.55
N ILE A 139 -34.18 -2.61 -15.62
CA ILE A 139 -34.69 -1.42 -14.96
C ILE A 139 -34.96 -0.36 -16.02
N ASP A 140 -36.24 -0.04 -16.22
CA ASP A 140 -36.62 1.08 -17.08
C ASP A 140 -36.23 2.40 -16.42
N ASP A 141 -35.47 3.23 -17.15
CA ASP A 141 -34.96 4.50 -16.65
C ASP A 141 -36.10 5.48 -16.32
N CYS A 142 -37.17 5.49 -17.14
CA CYS A 142 -38.32 6.41 -17.02
C CYS A 142 -39.29 6.04 -15.89
N SER A 143 -39.68 4.78 -15.73
CA SER A 143 -40.65 4.38 -14.69
C SER A 143 -39.98 3.90 -13.40
N ARG A 144 -38.69 3.56 -13.45
CA ARG A 144 -37.98 2.81 -12.39
C ARG A 144 -38.56 1.42 -12.12
N LYS A 145 -39.40 0.91 -13.01
CA LYS A 145 -39.92 -0.46 -12.92
C LYS A 145 -38.79 -1.46 -13.10
N LEU A 146 -38.74 -2.43 -12.20
CA LEU A 146 -37.77 -3.52 -12.19
C LEU A 146 -38.46 -4.82 -12.65
N TRP A 147 -37.83 -5.52 -13.57
CA TRP A 147 -38.10 -6.92 -13.89
C TRP A 147 -36.89 -7.76 -13.53
N VAL A 148 -37.14 -8.94 -12.96
CA VAL A 148 -36.11 -9.92 -12.62
C VAL A 148 -36.43 -11.23 -13.29
N TYR A 149 -35.44 -11.81 -13.96
CA TYR A 149 -35.55 -13.11 -14.60
C TYR A 149 -34.49 -14.07 -14.06
N ALA A 150 -34.92 -15.18 -13.46
CA ALA A 150 -34.02 -16.20 -12.92
C ALA A 150 -33.48 -17.10 -14.04
N LEU A 151 -32.19 -17.42 -13.98
CA LEU A 151 -31.44 -18.22 -14.94
C LEU A 151 -30.77 -19.42 -14.28
#